data_AF-A0A0C9XQB2-F1
#
_entry.id   AF-A0A0C9XQB2-F1
#
_cell.length_a   1.000
_cell.length_b   1.000
_cell.length_c   1.000
_cell.angle_alpha   90.00
_cell.angle_beta   90.00
_cell.angle_gamma   90.00
#
_symmetry.space_group_name_H-M   'P 1'
#
loop_
_entity.id
_entity.type
_entity.pdbx_description
1 polymer ?
#
loop_
_entity_poly.entity_id
_entity_poly.type
_entity_poly.pdbx_seq_one_letter_code
_entity_poly.pdbx_strand_id
1 'polypeptide(L)'
;DSADLGQMHINNYGNRTTSDGVVPLVPNPSNRFTGRTEVIAKLKRYFFNPNDSAQKRKFFLLHGMGGIGKTQICLKLVEEMSGHFSTVFWIDASSVGTITQGLKGICNLPAAWSSGLGGSPESALHWIGSLKENYVMV
;
A
#
# COMPACT_ATOMS: atom_id res chain seq x y z
N ASP A 1 25.91 -15.02 -9.97
CA ASP A 1 25.66 -13.62 -9.57
C ASP A 1 24.19 -13.40 -9.29
N SER A 2 23.84 -13.50 -8.01
CA SER A 2 22.48 -13.31 -7.51
C SER A 2 22.26 -11.82 -7.30
N ALA A 3 21.46 -11.19 -8.16
CA ALA A 3 20.95 -9.86 -7.89
C ALA A 3 20.03 -9.94 -6.66
N ASP A 4 20.43 -9.27 -5.59
CA ASP A 4 19.63 -9.08 -4.38
C ASP A 4 18.41 -8.24 -4.76
N LEU A 5 17.31 -8.92 -5.10
CA LEU A 5 16.01 -8.30 -5.30
C LEU A 5 15.55 -7.81 -3.92
N GLY A 6 15.74 -6.51 -3.67
CA GLY A 6 15.33 -5.86 -2.42
C GLY A 6 13.94 -6.34 -2.00
N GLN A 7 13.86 -6.95 -0.83
CA GLN A 7 12.61 -7.56 -0.35
C GLN A 7 11.58 -6.46 -0.12
N MET A 8 10.54 -6.44 -0.95
CA MET A 8 9.35 -5.63 -0.71
C MET A 8 8.63 -6.11 0.55
N HIS A 9 8.45 -5.22 1.52
CA HIS A 9 7.65 -5.53 2.69
C HIS A 9 6.16 -5.29 2.37
N ILE A 10 5.45 -6.39 2.10
CA ILE A 10 3.98 -6.39 2.03
C ILE A 10 3.46 -6.57 3.46
N ASN A 11 2.92 -5.50 4.03
CA ASN A 11 2.49 -5.49 5.41
C ASN A 11 0.97 -5.73 5.51
N ASN A 12 0.60 -6.85 6.12
CA ASN A 12 -0.78 -7.28 6.31
C ASN A 12 -1.23 -6.85 7.72
N TYR A 13 -2.05 -5.82 7.84
CA TYR A 13 -2.40 -5.22 9.14
C TYR A 13 -3.49 -5.98 9.90
N GLY A 14 -3.33 -7.29 10.06
CA GLY A 14 -4.25 -8.13 10.84
C GLY A 14 -3.83 -8.18 12.30
N ASN A 15 -4.66 -7.64 13.20
CA ASN A 15 -4.57 -7.99 14.62
C ASN A 15 -4.87 -9.49 14.76
N ARG A 16 -3.89 -10.27 15.22
CA ARG A 16 -4.16 -11.59 15.79
C ARG A 16 -4.95 -11.40 17.09
N THR A 17 -6.27 -11.44 16.98
CA THR A 17 -7.15 -11.97 18.02
C THR A 17 -8.37 -12.59 17.33
N THR A 18 -8.46 -13.91 17.48
CA THR A 18 -9.65 -14.71 17.20
C THR A 18 -10.85 -14.18 17.97
N SER A 19 -11.93 -13.83 17.27
CA SER A 19 -13.33 -14.28 17.47
C SER A 19 -14.35 -13.35 16.80
N ASP A 20 -13.98 -12.13 16.40
CA ASP A 20 -14.78 -11.28 15.50
C ASP A 20 -13.83 -10.53 14.56
N GLY A 21 -13.69 -11.06 13.34
CA GLY A 21 -12.57 -10.75 12.45
C GLY A 21 -12.68 -9.41 11.74
N VAL A 22 -11.52 -8.79 11.47
CA VAL A 22 -11.15 -8.30 10.13
C VAL A 22 -9.63 -8.37 10.02
N VAL A 23 -9.15 -9.28 9.16
CA VAL A 23 -7.78 -9.22 8.63
C VAL A 23 -7.87 -8.28 7.42
N PRO A 24 -7.11 -7.17 7.32
CA PRO A 24 -6.87 -6.54 6.04
C PRO A 24 -5.91 -7.48 5.32
N LEU A 25 -6.47 -8.55 4.73
CA LEU A 25 -5.77 -9.37 3.76
C LEU A 25 -5.58 -8.46 2.55
N VAL A 26 -4.33 -8.29 2.11
CA VAL A 26 -4.06 -7.91 0.72
C VAL A 26 -5.06 -8.68 -0.14
N PRO A 27 -5.95 -7.99 -0.89
CA PRO A 27 -6.98 -8.69 -1.62
C PRO A 27 -6.33 -9.67 -2.61
N ASN A 28 -6.91 -10.84 -2.80
CA ASN A 28 -6.27 -11.87 -3.60
C ASN A 28 -6.07 -11.38 -5.05
N PRO A 29 -4.84 -11.34 -5.58
CA PRO A 29 -4.61 -11.02 -6.97
C PRO A 29 -5.19 -12.12 -7.87
N SER A 30 -5.77 -11.73 -8.99
CA SER A 30 -6.27 -12.67 -9.99
C SER A 30 -5.15 -13.14 -10.90
N ASN A 31 -4.97 -14.45 -11.01
CA ASN A 31 -4.05 -15.08 -11.98
C ASN A 31 -4.51 -14.90 -13.45
N ARG A 32 -5.71 -14.35 -13.67
CA ARG A 32 -6.29 -14.09 -15.01
C ARG A 32 -6.59 -12.61 -15.21
N PHE A 33 -5.81 -11.73 -14.61
CA PHE A 33 -5.94 -10.29 -14.89
C PHE A 33 -5.58 -10.01 -16.36
N THR A 34 -6.57 -9.53 -17.13
CA THR A 34 -6.40 -9.24 -18.57
C THR A 34 -6.99 -7.88 -18.92
N GLY A 35 -6.46 -7.24 -19.95
CA GLY A 35 -6.87 -5.90 -20.35
C GLY A 35 -6.43 -4.82 -19.35
N ARG A 36 -7.02 -3.62 -19.43
CA ARG A 36 -6.69 -2.46 -18.57
C ARG A 36 -5.24 -1.97 -18.67
N THR A 37 -4.48 -2.42 -19.67
CA THR A 37 -3.09 -2.04 -19.91
C THR A 37 -2.93 -0.52 -20.01
N GLU A 38 -3.85 0.17 -20.68
CA GLU A 38 -3.83 1.64 -20.77
C GLU A 38 -4.00 2.33 -19.41
N VAL A 39 -4.88 1.79 -18.55
CA VAL A 39 -5.10 2.32 -17.19
C VAL A 39 -3.85 2.13 -16.35
N ILE A 40 -3.24 0.94 -16.41
CA ILE A 40 -1.98 0.63 -15.72
C ILE A 40 -0.85 1.53 -16.25
N ALA A 41 -0.71 1.68 -17.55
CA ALA A 41 0.30 2.54 -18.16
C ALA A 41 0.14 4.01 -17.73
N LYS A 42 -1.10 4.51 -17.67
CA LYS A 42 -1.41 5.85 -17.16
C LYS A 42 -1.02 6.00 -15.69
N LEU A 43 -1.34 5.01 -14.85
CA LEU A 43 -0.97 4.99 -13.43
C LEU A 43 0.55 5.01 -13.26
N LYS A 44 1.27 4.13 -13.97
CA LYS A 44 2.74 4.10 -13.95
C LYS A 44 3.35 5.43 -14.35
N ARG A 45 2.90 6.02 -15.46
CA ARG A 45 3.39 7.33 -15.93
C ARG A 45 3.11 8.45 -14.92
N TYR A 46 1.97 8.41 -14.25
CA TYR A 46 1.60 9.39 -13.24
C TYR A 46 2.50 9.30 -12.00
N PHE A 47 2.64 8.10 -11.43
CA PHE A 47 3.45 7.89 -10.23
C PHE A 47 4.96 7.99 -10.50
N PHE A 48 5.41 7.54 -11.67
CA PHE A 48 6.82 7.46 -12.05
C PHE A 48 7.10 8.27 -13.31
N ASN A 49 7.10 9.60 -13.14
CA ASN A 49 7.58 10.51 -14.16
C ASN A 49 9.03 10.86 -13.86
N PRO A 50 10.01 10.46 -14.70
CA PRO A 50 11.43 10.75 -14.46
C PRO A 50 11.76 12.25 -14.48
N ASN A 51 10.86 13.09 -15.01
CA ASN A 51 11.02 14.53 -15.05
C ASN A 51 10.54 15.24 -13.77
N ASP A 52 10.03 14.52 -12.77
CA ASP A 52 9.68 15.15 -11.49
C ASP A 52 10.94 15.52 -10.70
N SER A 53 11.22 16.81 -10.63
CA SER A 53 12.39 17.39 -9.96
C SER A 53 12.31 17.38 -8.43
N ALA A 54 11.18 16.98 -7.85
CA ALA A 54 10.99 16.86 -6.41
C ALA A 54 10.14 15.62 -6.07
N GLN A 55 10.57 14.87 -5.05
CA GLN A 55 9.80 13.78 -4.44
C GLN A 55 8.54 14.33 -3.76
N LYS A 56 7.51 14.63 -4.55
CA LYS A 56 6.20 15.09 -4.06
C LYS A 56 5.30 13.89 -3.83
N ARG A 57 4.50 13.94 -2.77
CA ARG A 57 3.43 12.95 -2.54
C ARG A 57 2.40 13.07 -3.67
N LYS A 58 2.11 11.95 -4.31
CA LYS A 58 1.15 11.85 -5.42
C LYS A 58 -0.09 11.09 -5.00
N PHE A 59 -1.24 11.49 -5.53
CA PHE A 59 -2.53 10.88 -5.21
C PHE A 59 -3.29 10.58 -6.50
N PHE A 60 -3.87 9.38 -6.60
CA PHE A 60 -4.68 9.01 -7.74
C PHE A 60 -5.98 8.37 -7.26
N LEU A 61 -7.12 8.94 -7.66
CA LEU A 61 -8.43 8.39 -7.36
C LEU A 61 -8.89 7.45 -8.49
N LEU A 62 -8.99 6.17 -8.18
CA LEU A 62 -9.60 5.19 -9.08
C LEU A 62 -11.08 5.00 -8.70
N HIS A 63 -11.99 5.49 -9.54
CA HIS A 63 -13.44 5.41 -9.32
C HIS A 63 -14.16 4.67 -10.46
N GLY A 64 -15.37 4.16 -10.18
CA GLY A 64 -16.17 3.39 -11.14
C GLY A 64 -17.11 2.42 -10.43
N MET A 65 -17.95 1.73 -11.20
CA MET A 65 -18.96 0.80 -10.68
C MET A 65 -18.37 -0.30 -9.76
N GLY A 66 -19.21 -0.84 -8.89
CA GLY A 66 -18.86 -2.04 -8.11
C GLY A 66 -18.45 -3.20 -9.04
N GLY A 67 -17.49 -4.02 -8.61
CA GLY A 67 -17.05 -5.19 -9.39
C GLY A 67 -16.21 -4.91 -10.64
N ILE A 68 -16.00 -3.65 -11.04
CA ILE A 68 -15.26 -3.31 -12.29
C ILE A 68 -13.75 -3.62 -12.24
N GLY A 69 -13.24 -4.12 -11.11
CA GLY A 69 -11.84 -4.54 -10.95
C GLY A 69 -10.88 -3.47 -10.43
N LYS A 70 -11.36 -2.40 -9.78
CA LYS A 70 -10.49 -1.32 -9.24
C LYS A 70 -9.39 -1.85 -8.32
N THR A 71 -9.75 -2.67 -7.36
CA THR A 71 -8.79 -3.31 -6.44
C THR A 71 -7.78 -4.19 -7.20
N GLN A 72 -8.22 -4.91 -8.23
CA GLN A 72 -7.35 -5.73 -9.07
C GLN A 72 -6.38 -4.88 -9.91
N ILE A 73 -6.80 -3.69 -10.36
CA ILE A 73 -5.91 -2.71 -11.02
C ILE A 73 -4.82 -2.25 -10.05
N CYS A 74 -5.16 -1.94 -8.78
CA CYS A 74 -4.16 -1.55 -7.79
C CYS A 74 -3.18 -2.69 -7.47
N LEU A 75 -3.69 -3.92 -7.29
CA LEU A 75 -2.85 -5.11 -7.10
C LEU A 75 -1.89 -5.31 -8.28
N LYS A 76 -2.39 -5.20 -9.51
CA LYS A 76 -1.56 -5.35 -10.71
C LYS A 76 -0.51 -4.25 -10.81
N LEU A 77 -0.86 -3.00 -10.47
CA LEU A 77 0.09 -1.89 -10.44
C LEU A 77 1.22 -2.16 -9.44
N VAL A 78 0.90 -2.60 -8.22
CA VAL A 78 1.89 -2.92 -7.18
C VAL A 78 2.78 -4.09 -7.62
N GLU A 79 2.19 -5.14 -8.19
CA GLU A 79 2.93 -6.28 -8.73
C GLU A 79 3.95 -5.83 -9.81
N GLU A 80 3.48 -5.08 -10.81
CA GLU A 80 4.31 -4.62 -11.93
C GLU A 80 5.33 -3.53 -11.54
N MET A 81 5.13 -2.87 -10.39
CA MET A 81 6.02 -1.83 -9.86
C MET A 81 6.74 -2.28 -8.59
N SER A 82 6.85 -3.59 -8.38
CA SER A 82 7.44 -4.19 -7.18
C SER A 82 8.84 -3.66 -6.85
N GLY A 83 9.70 -3.49 -7.86
CA GLY A 83 11.05 -2.93 -7.65
C GLY A 83 11.10 -1.42 -7.33
N HIS A 84 9.97 -0.72 -7.28
CA HIS A 84 9.93 0.74 -7.11
C HIS A 84 9.45 1.20 -5.73
N PHE A 85 8.87 0.30 -4.94
CA PHE A 85 8.37 0.60 -3.60
C PHE A 85 9.08 -0.30 -2.60
N SER A 86 9.56 0.26 -1.50
CA SER A 86 10.09 -0.56 -0.39
C SER A 86 8.97 -1.16 0.46
N THR A 87 7.84 -0.46 0.53
CA THR A 87 6.72 -0.76 1.43
C THR A 87 5.38 -0.48 0.77
N VAL A 88 4.43 -1.40 0.96
CA VAL A 88 3.04 -1.28 0.51
C VAL A 88 2.13 -1.27 1.73
N PHE A 89 1.34 -0.20 1.88
CA PHE A 89 0.35 -0.03 2.93
C PHE A 89 -1.05 -0.33 2.36
N TRP A 90 -1.72 -1.38 2.84
CA TRP A 90 -3.11 -1.67 2.49
C TRP A 90 -4.04 -1.23 3.62
N ILE A 91 -4.88 -0.22 3.37
CA ILE A 91 -5.78 0.33 4.39
C ILE A 91 -7.22 0.25 3.91
N ASP A 92 -8.04 -0.50 4.66
CA ASP A 92 -9.48 -0.49 4.44
C ASP A 92 -10.08 0.85 4.90
N ALA A 93 -10.38 1.70 3.93
CA ALA A 93 -10.99 3.01 4.13
C ALA A 93 -12.54 2.99 4.11
N SER A 94 -13.19 1.83 4.28
CA SER A 94 -14.65 1.72 4.28
C SER A 94 -15.35 2.45 5.44
N SER A 95 -14.66 2.65 6.56
CA SER A 95 -15.15 3.42 7.71
C SER A 95 -14.03 4.09 8.49
N VAL A 96 -14.36 5.06 9.35
CA VAL A 96 -13.39 5.66 10.28
C VAL A 96 -12.75 4.60 11.20
N GLY A 97 -13.53 3.60 11.61
CA GLY A 97 -13.07 2.50 12.44
C GLY A 97 -12.01 1.64 11.75
N THR A 98 -12.24 1.26 10.50
CA THR A 98 -11.30 0.45 9.71
C THR A 98 -10.03 1.23 9.35
N ILE A 99 -10.14 2.54 9.08
CA ILE A 99 -8.97 3.42 8.90
C ILE A 99 -8.13 3.46 10.17
N THR A 100 -8.77 3.70 11.32
CA THR A 100 -8.10 3.77 12.63
C THR A 100 -7.41 2.45 12.95
N GLN A 101 -8.08 1.32 12.71
CA GLN A 101 -7.51 -0.01 12.91
C GLN A 101 -6.33 -0.27 11.98
N GLY A 102 -6.44 0.08 10.70
CA GLY A 102 -5.35 -0.05 9.73
C GLY A 102 -4.12 0.75 10.15
N LEU A 103 -4.30 2.03 10.52
CA LEU A 103 -3.21 2.88 10.99
C LEU A 103 -2.58 2.38 12.30
N LYS A 104 -3.37 1.92 13.26
CA LYS A 104 -2.83 1.28 14.47
C LYS A 104 -2.05 0.01 14.17
N GLY A 105 -2.51 -0.78 13.19
CA GLY A 105 -1.80 -1.96 12.71
C GLY A 105 -0.40 -1.61 12.17
N ILE A 106 -0.22 -0.44 11.55
CA ILE A 106 1.08 0.04 11.07
C ILE A 106 2.09 0.20 12.22
N CYS A 107 1.64 0.68 13.39
CA CYS A 107 2.52 0.82 14.55
C CYS A 107 3.12 -0.51 15.02
N ASN A 108 2.48 -1.65 14.71
CA ASN A 108 2.97 -2.98 15.08
C ASN A 108 4.02 -3.53 14.11
N LEU A 109 4.43 -2.77 13.09
CA LEU A 109 5.50 -3.20 12.21
C LEU A 109 6.86 -3.12 12.93
N PRO A 110 7.76 -4.11 12.73
CA PRO A 110 9.11 -4.06 13.31
C PRO A 110 9.84 -2.75 13.00
N ALA A 111 9.75 -2.27 11.75
CA ALA A 111 10.36 -1.01 11.31
C ALA A 111 9.73 0.25 11.95
N ALA A 112 8.46 0.18 12.36
CA ALA A 112 7.77 1.27 13.05
C ALA A 112 8.12 1.29 14.54
N TRP A 113 8.26 0.12 15.17
CA TRP A 113 8.59 -0.02 16.59
C TRP A 113 9.93 0.61 16.96
N SER A 114 10.95 0.44 16.09
CA SER A 114 12.27 1.05 16.28
C SER A 114 12.24 2.58 16.30
N SER A 115 11.12 3.19 15.89
CA SER A 115 10.92 4.64 15.87
C SER A 115 10.26 5.19 17.15
N GLY A 116 9.93 4.33 18.12
CA GLY A 116 9.40 4.75 19.43
C GLY A 116 7.95 5.27 19.41
N LEU A 117 7.12 4.81 18.47
CA LEU A 117 5.76 5.29 18.28
C LEU A 117 4.84 4.85 19.42
N GLY A 118 4.13 5.78 20.06
CA GLY A 118 2.93 5.45 20.82
C GLY A 118 1.89 4.94 19.83
N GLY A 119 1.26 3.79 20.06
CA GLY A 119 0.38 3.06 19.11
C GLY A 119 -0.91 3.78 18.66
N SER A 120 -0.81 5.05 18.29
CA SER A 120 -1.83 5.97 17.83
C SER A 120 -1.78 6.11 16.31
N PRO A 121 -2.93 6.39 15.66
CA PRO A 121 -2.97 6.70 14.22
C PRO A 121 -2.04 7.85 13.82
N GLU A 122 -1.91 8.87 14.66
CA GLU A 122 -1.07 10.05 14.41
C GLU A 122 0.40 9.67 14.36
N SER A 123 0.85 8.80 15.27
CA SER A 123 2.21 8.28 15.25
C SER A 123 2.48 7.43 14.02
N ALA A 124 1.51 6.60 13.57
CA ALA A 124 1.63 5.87 12.31
C ALA A 124 1.83 6.82 11.12
N LEU A 125 1.01 7.86 10.99
CA LEU A 125 1.11 8.85 9.92
C LEU A 125 2.42 9.63 9.97
N HIS A 126 2.87 10.00 11.17
CA HIS A 126 4.16 10.66 11.36
C HIS A 126 5.32 9.78 10.88
N TRP A 127 5.31 8.50 11.24
CA TRP A 127 6.32 7.54 10.80
C TRP A 127 6.30 7.34 9.28
N ILE A 128 5.14 7.12 8.66
CA ILE A 128 5.00 7.00 7.21
C ILE A 128 5.52 8.27 6.50
N GLY A 129 5.24 9.45 7.06
CA GLY A 129 5.73 10.73 6.57
C GLY A 129 7.25 10.91 6.67
N SER A 130 7.91 10.16 7.57
CA SER A 130 9.35 10.21 7.79
C SER A 130 10.17 9.25 6.90
N LEU A 131 9.50 8.29 6.24
CA LEU A 131 10.14 7.31 5.37
C LEU A 131 10.91 8.00 4.23
N LYS A 132 12.16 7.57 4.03
CA LYS A 132 13.03 8.05 2.93
C LYS A 132 12.84 7.27 1.65
N GLU A 133 12.52 5.98 1.79
CA GLU A 133 12.25 5.09 0.68
C GLU A 133 10.85 5.31 0.13
N ASN A 134 10.69 5.06 -1.17
CA ASN A 134 9.40 5.15 -1.83
C ASN A 134 8.42 4.12 -1.25
N TYR A 135 7.23 4.56 -0.91
CA TYR A 135 6.13 3.70 -0.49
C TYR A 135 4.88 3.96 -1.32
N VAL A 136 3.96 3.01 -1.30
CA VAL A 136 2.61 3.18 -1.84
C VAL A 136 1.59 2.81 -0.77
N MET A 137 0.49 3.55 -0.76
CA MET A 137 -0.66 3.30 0.11
C MET A 137 -1.89 3.10 -0.77
N VAL A 138 -2.61 2.02 -0.54
CA VAL A 138 -3.81 1.59 -1.28
C VAL A 138 -4.98 1.44 -0.33
#